data_AF-A0A3M1G1F9-F1
#
_entry.id   AF-A0A3M1G1F9-F1
#
_cell.length_a   1.000
_cell.length_b   1.000
_cell.length_c   1.000
_cell.angle_alpha   90.00
_cell.angle_beta   90.00
_cell.angle_gamma   90.00
#
_symmetry.space_group_name_H-M   'P 1'
#
loop_
_entity.id
_entity.type
_entity.pdbx_description
1 polymer ?
#
loop_
_entity_poly.entity_id
_entity_poly.type
_entity_poly.pdbx_seq_one_letter_code
_entity_poly.pdbx_strand_id
1 'polypeptide(L)'
;MGGKIVKVNLSGDLTEEEKRMVKELADRDAEVRRHEQAHLRTAGPYALGGPHYTYQVGPDGKRYAVGGEVQVDMSEVEGDPEATLRKAIRIQQAAMAPADPSAADRQVAMQAAMMAQEARQEMAQERQEEIHKQAEKQKESGAKKDDPKKIGAQPQAGGTEKTGADEQIGMAVEDAADVPSSEISTPVSPSEVTAGDNTAALRQASGSGETTAQLNASQDASLDLYA
;
A
#
# COMPACT_ATOMS: atom_id res chain seq x y z
N MET A 1 57.57 18.38 -1.98
CA MET A 1 56.10 18.35 -2.13
C MET A 1 55.79 17.99 -3.57
N GLY A 2 55.55 16.70 -3.85
CA GLY A 2 55.21 16.23 -5.20
C GLY A 2 53.72 16.43 -5.44
N GLY A 3 53.37 17.40 -6.30
CA GLY A 3 51.98 17.59 -6.72
C GLY A 3 51.48 16.36 -7.47
N LYS A 4 50.40 15.74 -6.97
CA LYS A 4 49.64 14.74 -7.74
C LYS A 4 49.10 15.45 -8.98
N ILE A 5 49.73 15.20 -10.12
CA ILE A 5 49.17 15.57 -11.42
C ILE A 5 47.96 14.66 -11.62
N VAL A 6 46.77 15.18 -11.37
CA VAL A 6 45.52 14.56 -11.82
C VAL A 6 45.55 14.70 -13.35
N LYS A 7 45.81 13.60 -14.05
CA LYS A 7 45.66 13.55 -15.51
C LYS A 7 44.20 13.83 -15.83
N VAL A 8 43.89 15.05 -16.20
CA VAL A 8 42.61 15.38 -16.82
C VAL A 8 42.67 14.79 -18.22
N ASN A 9 41.89 13.75 -18.50
CA ASN A 9 41.74 13.23 -19.86
C ASN A 9 40.88 14.23 -20.65
N LEU A 10 41.53 15.04 -21.51
CA LEU A 10 40.88 15.98 -22.43
C LEU A 10 40.18 15.29 -23.64
N SER A 11 40.11 13.96 -23.67
CA SER A 11 39.64 13.18 -24.83
C SER A 11 38.12 12.99 -24.90
N GLY A 12 37.36 13.38 -23.87
CA GLY A 12 35.93 13.06 -23.75
C GLY A 12 35.66 11.59 -23.36
N ASP A 13 36.70 10.76 -23.27
CA ASP A 13 36.62 9.37 -22.85
C ASP A 13 36.82 9.24 -21.34
N LEU A 14 35.80 8.70 -20.66
CA LEU A 14 35.82 8.41 -19.24
C LEU A 14 36.83 7.29 -18.92
N THR A 15 37.57 7.45 -17.83
CA THR A 15 38.37 6.39 -17.21
C THR A 15 37.45 5.27 -16.68
N GLU A 16 38.00 4.08 -16.45
CA GLU A 16 37.23 2.96 -15.88
C GLU A 16 36.64 3.29 -14.49
N GLU A 17 37.34 4.11 -13.71
CA GLU A 17 36.85 4.61 -12.43
C GLU A 17 35.66 5.56 -12.62
N GLU A 18 35.75 6.49 -13.57
CA GLU A 18 34.65 7.40 -13.89
C GLU A 18 33.44 6.66 -14.47
N LYS A 19 33.64 5.62 -15.29
CA LYS A 19 32.56 4.76 -15.80
C LYS A 19 31.83 4.04 -14.67
N ARG A 20 32.56 3.52 -13.66
CA ARG A 20 31.95 2.90 -12.47
C ARG A 20 31.12 3.91 -11.70
N MET A 21 31.66 5.13 -11.50
CA MET A 21 30.92 6.20 -10.83
C MET A 21 29.64 6.57 -11.58
N VAL A 22 29.69 6.70 -12.90
CA VAL A 22 28.50 6.96 -13.73
C VAL A 22 27.47 5.85 -13.58
N LYS A 23 27.91 4.58 -13.55
CA LYS A 23 27.02 3.44 -13.33
C LYS A 23 26.35 3.51 -11.96
N GLU A 24 27.09 3.79 -10.89
CA GLU A 24 26.53 3.92 -9.53
C GLU A 24 25.53 5.07 -9.43
N LEU A 25 25.83 6.22 -10.06
CA LEU A 25 24.91 7.36 -10.13
C LEU A 25 23.63 7.04 -10.92
N ALA A 26 23.76 6.30 -12.02
CA ALA A 26 22.61 5.86 -12.82
C ALA A 26 21.73 4.87 -12.05
N ASP A 27 22.35 3.90 -11.37
CA ASP A 27 21.65 2.93 -10.52
C ASP A 27 20.87 3.68 -9.41
N ARG A 28 21.52 4.67 -8.76
CA ARG A 28 20.87 5.51 -7.73
C ARG A 28 19.73 6.39 -8.28
N ASP A 29 19.90 7.02 -9.44
CA ASP A 29 18.84 7.83 -10.06
C ASP A 29 17.59 6.98 -10.35
N ALA A 30 17.76 5.77 -10.87
CA ALA A 30 16.66 4.85 -11.11
C ALA A 30 15.94 4.45 -9.81
N GLU A 31 16.69 4.19 -8.74
CA GLU A 31 16.13 3.90 -7.41
C GLU A 31 15.33 5.06 -6.85
N VAL A 32 15.92 6.27 -6.83
CA VAL A 32 15.26 7.49 -6.33
C VAL A 32 13.99 7.76 -7.11
N ARG A 33 14.02 7.71 -8.45
CA ARG A 33 12.81 7.91 -9.26
C ARG A 33 11.73 6.88 -8.96
N ARG A 34 12.09 5.62 -8.80
CA ARG A 34 11.14 4.55 -8.44
C ARG A 34 10.54 4.79 -7.05
N HIS A 35 11.37 5.23 -6.10
CA HIS A 35 10.99 5.59 -4.74
C HIS A 35 9.94 6.72 -4.75
N GLU A 36 10.27 7.84 -5.38
CA GLU A 36 9.35 8.98 -5.45
C GLU A 36 8.07 8.68 -6.23
N GLN A 37 8.18 7.87 -7.29
CA GLN A 37 6.99 7.47 -8.04
C GLN A 37 6.05 6.59 -7.21
N ALA A 38 6.57 5.79 -6.26
CA ALA A 38 5.74 5.02 -5.35
C ALA A 38 4.96 5.93 -4.38
N HIS A 39 5.62 6.94 -3.83
CA HIS A 39 4.95 7.99 -3.05
C HIS A 39 3.86 8.68 -3.86
N LEU A 40 4.18 9.21 -5.04
CA LEU A 40 3.26 9.99 -5.87
C LEU A 40 2.02 9.18 -6.29
N ARG A 41 2.21 7.96 -6.80
CA ARG A 41 1.11 7.09 -7.23
C ARG A 41 0.13 6.83 -6.09
N THR A 42 0.65 6.70 -4.88
CA THR A 42 -0.17 6.45 -3.70
C THR A 42 -0.77 7.73 -3.16
N ALA A 43 -0.07 8.87 -3.18
CA ALA A 43 -0.65 10.14 -2.75
C ALA A 43 -1.86 10.55 -3.62
N GLY A 44 -1.81 10.28 -4.93
CA GLY A 44 -2.92 10.53 -5.85
C GLY A 44 -3.33 12.02 -5.84
N PRO A 45 -4.61 12.35 -5.60
CA PRO A 45 -5.07 13.74 -5.61
C PRO A 45 -4.52 14.59 -4.44
N TYR A 46 -3.95 13.98 -3.41
CA TYR A 46 -3.42 14.70 -2.25
C TYR A 46 -1.93 15.07 -2.39
N ALA A 47 -1.30 14.72 -3.51
CA ALA A 47 0.02 15.25 -3.85
C ALA A 47 -0.10 16.72 -4.29
N LEU A 48 0.75 17.59 -3.75
CA LEU A 48 0.80 19.01 -4.11
C LEU A 48 1.53 19.27 -5.44
N GLY A 49 2.04 18.21 -6.08
CA GLY A 49 2.76 18.30 -7.34
C GLY A 49 3.46 17.00 -7.70
N GLY A 50 4.31 17.07 -8.72
CA GLY A 50 5.21 15.97 -9.06
C GLY A 50 6.38 15.84 -8.08
N PRO A 51 7.23 14.82 -8.24
CA PRO A 51 8.40 14.65 -7.39
C PRO A 51 9.40 15.77 -7.57
N HIS A 52 9.98 16.21 -6.46
CA HIS A 52 11.15 17.08 -6.45
C HIS A 52 12.40 16.22 -6.31
N TYR A 53 13.45 16.55 -7.06
CA TYR A 53 14.68 15.76 -7.06
C TYR A 53 15.88 16.64 -6.72
N THR A 54 16.78 16.11 -5.91
CA THR A 54 18.13 16.64 -5.70
C THR A 54 19.10 15.91 -6.61
N TYR A 55 19.96 16.66 -7.30
CA TYR A 55 20.81 16.12 -8.36
C TYR A 55 22.29 16.21 -8.01
N GLN A 56 23.06 15.24 -8.51
CA GLN A 56 24.51 15.28 -8.60
C GLN A 56 24.95 15.24 -10.08
N VAL A 57 25.99 16.00 -10.43
CA VAL A 57 26.59 15.96 -11.77
C VAL A 57 27.68 14.88 -11.80
N GLY A 58 27.57 13.95 -12.75
CA GLY A 58 28.56 12.91 -12.97
C GLY A 58 29.77 13.41 -13.78
N PRO A 59 30.85 12.61 -13.85
CA PRO A 59 32.04 12.94 -14.66
C PRO A 59 31.75 12.98 -16.17
N ASP A 60 30.61 12.43 -16.59
CA ASP A 60 30.07 12.53 -17.95
C ASP A 60 29.28 13.83 -18.22
N GLY A 61 29.19 14.72 -17.22
CA GLY A 61 28.47 15.99 -17.30
C GLY A 61 26.94 15.87 -17.19
N LYS A 62 26.40 14.67 -16.97
CA LYS A 62 24.95 14.46 -16.81
C LYS A 62 24.52 14.63 -15.36
N ARG A 63 23.25 14.95 -15.14
CA ARG A 63 22.64 15.05 -13.82
C ARG A 63 21.92 13.75 -13.46
N TYR A 64 22.18 13.26 -12.26
CA TYR A 64 21.59 12.05 -11.68
C TYR A 64 20.87 12.41 -10.38
N ALA A 65 19.64 11.94 -10.18
CA ALA A 65 18.91 12.14 -8.94
C ALA A 65 19.53 11.30 -7.83
N VAL A 66 19.90 11.94 -6.74
CA VAL A 66 20.51 11.29 -5.57
C VAL A 66 19.61 11.34 -4.34
N GLY A 67 18.51 12.08 -4.43
CA GLY A 67 17.41 12.11 -3.49
C GLY A 67 16.18 12.76 -4.12
N GLY A 68 15.03 12.58 -3.49
CA GLY A 68 13.80 13.23 -3.90
C GLY A 68 12.77 13.27 -2.78
N GLU A 69 11.66 13.95 -3.05
CA GLU A 69 10.50 14.00 -2.18
C GLU A 69 9.22 14.25 -2.99
N VAL A 70 8.08 13.82 -2.44
CA VAL A 70 6.73 14.18 -2.91
C VAL A 70 6.01 14.91 -1.80
N GLN A 71 5.65 16.17 -2.05
CA GLN A 71 4.89 16.96 -1.09
C GLN A 71 3.42 16.55 -1.10
N VAL A 72 2.85 16.41 0.09
CA VAL A 72 1.44 16.03 0.31
C VAL A 72 0.72 17.12 1.08
N ASP A 73 -0.56 17.29 0.77
CA ASP A 73 -1.41 18.25 1.44
C ASP A 73 -1.83 17.75 2.82
N MET A 74 -1.23 18.29 3.88
CA MET A 74 -1.51 17.97 5.27
C MET A 74 -2.60 18.85 5.91
N SER A 75 -3.42 19.53 5.11
CA SER A 75 -4.58 20.26 5.64
C SER A 75 -5.78 19.33 5.88
N GLU A 76 -6.60 19.69 6.85
CA GLU A 76 -7.92 19.07 7.06
C GLU A 76 -8.90 19.55 5.98
N VAL A 77 -9.97 18.79 5.78
CA VAL A 77 -11.11 19.19 4.95
C VAL A 77 -12.12 19.89 5.87
N GLU A 78 -12.26 21.20 5.71
CA GLU A 78 -13.12 22.03 6.57
C GLU A 78 -14.57 21.51 6.58
N GLY A 79 -15.09 21.24 7.78
CA GLY A 79 -16.47 20.81 7.99
C GLY A 79 -16.81 19.42 7.46
N ASP A 80 -15.81 18.60 7.12
CA ASP A 80 -16.00 17.21 6.72
C ASP A 80 -14.91 16.31 7.36
N PRO A 81 -15.09 15.93 8.65
CA PRO A 81 -14.14 15.06 9.33
C PRO A 81 -14.04 13.67 8.69
N GLU A 82 -15.08 13.19 7.99
CA GLU A 82 -15.01 11.93 7.26
C GLU A 82 -14.07 12.04 6.06
N ALA A 83 -14.11 13.15 5.31
CA ALA A 83 -13.15 13.42 4.24
C ALA A 83 -11.73 13.62 4.77
N THR A 84 -11.57 14.31 5.90
CA THR A 84 -10.28 14.43 6.59
C THR A 84 -9.71 13.07 6.95
N LEU A 85 -10.51 12.16 7.51
CA LEU A 85 -10.08 10.80 7.83
C LEU A 85 -9.62 10.03 6.58
N ARG A 86 -10.40 10.08 5.49
CA ARG A 86 -10.04 9.42 4.23
C ARG A 86 -8.74 9.98 3.64
N LYS A 87 -8.58 11.30 3.66
CA LYS A 87 -7.37 12.01 3.23
C LYS A 87 -6.16 11.58 4.06
N ALA A 88 -6.28 11.62 5.39
CA ALA A 88 -5.25 11.24 6.33
C ALA A 88 -4.78 9.78 6.11
N ILE A 89 -5.70 8.81 5.99
CA ILE A 89 -5.35 7.42 5.72
C ILE A 89 -4.58 7.29 4.39
N ARG A 90 -5.02 8.00 3.35
CA ARG A 90 -4.36 7.95 2.04
C ARG A 90 -2.94 8.51 2.09
N ILE A 91 -2.75 9.62 2.81
CA ILE A 91 -1.43 10.23 2.99
C ILE A 91 -0.51 9.32 3.81
N GLN A 92 -1.02 8.70 4.88
CA GLN A 92 -0.27 7.72 5.66
C GLN A 92 0.21 6.57 4.79
N GLN A 93 -0.67 6.01 3.95
CA GLN A 93 -0.31 4.96 2.99
C GLN A 93 0.74 5.44 1.98
N ALA A 94 0.61 6.68 1.48
CA ALA A 94 1.54 7.22 0.51
C ALA A 94 2.95 7.39 1.08
N ALA A 95 3.05 7.87 2.32
CA ALA A 95 4.31 8.00 3.02
C ALA A 95 4.96 6.63 3.30
N MET A 96 4.18 5.58 3.53
CA MET A 96 4.71 4.22 3.74
C MET A 96 4.80 3.38 2.45
N ALA A 97 4.57 3.97 1.27
CA ALA A 97 4.42 3.21 0.02
C ALA A 97 5.70 2.54 -0.50
N PRO A 98 6.91 3.16 -0.43
CA PRO A 98 8.14 2.49 -0.79
C PRO A 98 8.50 1.37 0.19
N ALA A 99 9.28 0.39 -0.27
CA ALA A 99 9.71 -0.73 0.57
C ALA A 99 10.65 -0.29 1.72
N ASP A 100 11.41 0.79 1.53
CA ASP A 100 12.28 1.37 2.54
C ASP A 100 11.97 2.88 2.69
N PRO A 101 10.89 3.25 3.40
CA PRO A 101 10.54 4.65 3.60
C PRO A 101 11.63 5.37 4.40
N SER A 102 11.91 6.61 4.07
CA SER A 102 12.88 7.44 4.79
C SER A 102 12.38 7.84 6.19
N ALA A 103 13.26 8.46 6.99
CA ALA A 103 12.84 9.02 8.27
C ALA A 103 11.78 10.13 8.12
N ALA A 104 11.90 10.97 7.08
CA ALA A 104 10.94 12.02 6.78
C ALA A 104 9.58 11.42 6.40
N ASP A 105 9.57 10.37 5.58
CA ASP A 105 8.35 9.67 5.19
C ASP A 105 7.63 9.09 6.42
N ARG A 106 8.37 8.47 7.35
CA ARG A 106 7.78 7.98 8.60
C ARG A 106 7.19 9.09 9.45
N GLN A 107 7.81 10.28 9.48
CA GLN A 107 7.25 11.44 10.19
C GLN A 107 5.94 11.91 9.56
N VAL A 108 5.88 11.99 8.23
CA VAL A 108 4.66 12.30 7.47
C VAL A 108 3.56 11.27 7.77
N ALA A 109 3.90 9.98 7.83
CA ALA A 109 2.96 8.92 8.18
C ALA A 109 2.42 9.08 9.61
N MET A 110 3.26 9.45 10.57
CA MET A 110 2.84 9.73 11.95
C MET A 110 1.92 10.95 12.03
N GLN A 111 2.22 12.03 11.31
CA GLN A 111 1.37 13.22 11.24
C GLN A 111 -0.01 12.89 10.66
N ALA A 112 -0.05 12.13 9.58
CA ALA A 112 -1.29 11.66 9.00
C ALA A 112 -2.08 10.75 9.96
N ALA A 113 -1.40 9.91 10.75
CA ALA A 113 -2.07 9.10 11.77
C ALA A 113 -2.71 9.96 12.88
N MET A 114 -2.06 11.07 13.29
CA MET A 114 -2.63 12.02 14.26
C MET A 114 -3.86 12.73 13.67
N MET A 115 -3.78 13.22 12.44
CA MET A 115 -4.92 13.82 11.73
C MET A 115 -6.11 12.84 11.62
N ALA A 116 -5.84 11.57 11.33
CA ALA A 116 -6.87 10.52 11.31
C ALA A 116 -7.50 10.29 12.69
N GLN A 117 -6.75 10.46 13.77
CA GLN A 117 -7.28 10.35 15.13
C GLN A 117 -8.17 11.55 15.48
N GLU A 118 -7.73 12.76 15.15
CA GLU A 118 -8.47 14.01 15.39
C GLU A 118 -9.81 13.99 14.64
N ALA A 119 -9.80 13.63 13.35
CA ALA A 119 -11.02 13.45 12.56
C ALA A 119 -12.01 12.43 13.17
N ARG A 120 -11.52 11.33 13.75
CA ARG A 120 -12.38 10.35 14.45
C ARG A 120 -13.00 10.93 15.72
N GLN A 121 -12.29 11.80 16.43
CA GLN A 121 -12.81 12.47 17.61
C GLN A 121 -13.90 13.47 17.22
N GLU A 122 -13.69 14.24 16.15
CA GLU A 122 -14.67 15.20 15.63
C GLU A 122 -15.96 14.49 15.18
N MET A 123 -15.88 13.41 14.40
CA MET A 123 -17.07 12.62 14.02
C MET A 123 -17.86 12.10 15.24
N ALA A 124 -17.16 11.74 16.33
CA ALA A 124 -17.81 11.29 17.55
C ALA A 124 -18.53 12.44 18.27
N GLN A 125 -17.97 13.65 18.25
CA GLN A 125 -18.59 14.86 18.80
C GLN A 125 -19.80 15.27 17.98
N GLU A 126 -19.69 15.30 16.65
CA GLU A 126 -20.81 15.61 15.74
C GLU A 126 -22.00 14.67 15.98
N ARG A 127 -21.74 13.35 16.09
CA ARG A 127 -22.79 12.37 16.40
C ARG A 127 -23.47 12.65 17.75
N GLN A 128 -22.72 13.03 18.78
CA GLN A 128 -23.29 13.37 20.08
C GLN A 128 -24.16 14.62 19.99
N GLU A 129 -23.70 15.66 19.29
CA GLU A 129 -24.48 16.87 19.07
C GLU A 129 -25.76 16.60 18.28
N GLU A 130 -25.71 15.76 17.25
CA GLU A 130 -26.88 15.37 16.47
C GLU A 130 -27.93 14.67 17.33
N ILE A 131 -27.51 13.73 18.18
CA ILE A 131 -28.39 13.04 19.13
C ILE A 131 -29.02 14.05 20.10
N HIS A 132 -28.23 14.98 20.64
CA HIS A 132 -28.74 16.03 21.52
C HIS A 132 -29.77 16.93 20.81
N LYS A 133 -29.46 17.41 19.60
CA LYS A 133 -30.36 18.25 18.78
C LYS A 133 -31.65 17.51 18.42
N GLN A 134 -31.58 16.20 18.17
CA GLN A 134 -32.77 15.37 17.91
C GLN A 134 -33.65 15.21 19.16
N ALA A 135 -33.03 14.98 20.34
CA ALA A 135 -33.75 14.86 21.61
C ALA A 135 -34.46 16.16 22.01
N GLU A 136 -33.85 17.32 21.77
CA GLU A 136 -34.48 18.63 22.01
C GLU A 136 -35.68 18.87 21.09
N LYS A 137 -35.55 18.60 19.78
CA LYS A 137 -36.66 18.71 18.82
C LYS A 137 -37.85 17.81 19.17
N GLN A 138 -37.60 16.62 19.71
CA GLN A 138 -38.67 15.72 20.16
C GLN A 138 -39.41 16.24 21.40
N LYS A 139 -38.70 16.90 22.33
CA LYS A 139 -39.33 17.54 23.51
C LYS A 139 -40.21 18.73 23.12
N GLU A 140 -39.80 19.52 22.14
CA GLU A 140 -40.58 20.68 21.66
C GLU A 140 -41.82 20.27 20.82
N SER A 141 -41.71 19.19 20.03
CA SER A 141 -42.83 18.69 19.21
C SER A 141 -43.84 17.84 19.99
N GLY A 142 -43.45 17.25 21.12
CA GLY A 142 -44.32 16.48 22.02
C GLY A 142 -45.29 17.31 22.88
N ALA A 143 -45.16 18.63 22.90
CA ALA A 143 -46.02 19.52 23.71
C ALA A 143 -47.38 19.88 23.08
N LYS A 144 -47.75 19.27 21.93
CA LYS A 144 -49.05 19.47 21.27
C LYS A 144 -49.74 18.14 20.93
N LYS A 145 -50.18 17.42 21.96
CA LYS A 145 -51.38 16.55 21.98
C LYS A 145 -51.45 15.91 23.35
N ASP A 146 -52.49 16.23 24.11
CA ASP A 146 -53.37 15.25 24.77
C ASP A 146 -54.37 15.97 25.70
N ASP A 147 -55.61 16.10 25.23
CA ASP A 147 -56.79 16.37 26.06
C ASP A 147 -57.15 15.11 26.86
N PRO A 148 -57.33 15.17 28.20
CA PRO A 148 -57.70 14.01 28.98
C PRO A 148 -59.22 13.87 29.06
N LYS A 149 -59.79 12.76 28.58
CA LYS A 149 -61.11 12.32 29.06
C LYS A 149 -61.34 10.80 29.02
N LYS A 150 -61.24 10.22 30.22
CA LYS A 150 -62.26 9.42 30.92
C LYS A 150 -61.85 7.99 31.31
N ILE A 151 -61.92 7.81 32.63
CA ILE A 151 -61.78 6.65 33.52
C ILE A 151 -62.78 5.51 33.23
N GLY A 152 -62.31 4.26 33.43
CA GLY A 152 -63.14 3.06 33.61
C GLY A 152 -62.37 1.85 34.18
N ALA A 153 -62.30 1.76 35.51
CA ALA A 153 -62.31 0.56 36.40
C ALA A 153 -61.50 -0.74 36.06
N GLN A 154 -60.34 -0.91 36.71
CA GLN A 154 -59.95 -1.88 37.80
C GLN A 154 -60.43 -3.37 37.81
N PRO A 155 -59.81 -4.29 38.62
CA PRO A 155 -58.57 -5.08 38.43
C PRO A 155 -58.76 -6.62 38.64
N GLN A 156 -57.78 -7.51 38.33
CA GLN A 156 -57.47 -8.81 39.00
C GLN A 156 -56.04 -9.26 38.60
N ALA A 157 -55.05 -9.41 39.50
CA ALA A 157 -54.78 -10.45 40.50
C ALA A 157 -54.32 -11.80 39.91
N GLY A 158 -53.10 -12.24 40.27
CA GLY A 158 -52.61 -13.61 40.06
C GLY A 158 -51.10 -13.69 39.84
N GLY A 159 -50.33 -13.88 40.91
CA GLY A 159 -48.92 -14.29 40.83
C GLY A 159 -48.77 -15.81 40.86
N THR A 160 -47.62 -16.32 40.42
CA THR A 160 -46.93 -17.49 40.99
C THR A 160 -45.50 -17.56 40.45
N GLU A 161 -44.54 -17.52 41.37
CA GLU A 161 -43.20 -18.09 41.22
C GLU A 161 -43.28 -19.61 41.00
N LYS A 162 -42.28 -20.19 40.32
CA LYS A 162 -41.61 -21.47 40.64
C LYS A 162 -40.49 -21.75 39.62
N THR A 163 -39.22 -21.71 40.05
CA THR A 163 -38.35 -22.87 40.41
C THR A 163 -38.06 -23.81 39.24
N GLY A 164 -36.77 -23.99 38.95
CA GLY A 164 -36.29 -24.82 37.84
C GLY A 164 -36.06 -26.30 38.17
N ALA A 165 -34.98 -26.82 37.59
CA ALA A 165 -34.45 -28.18 37.54
C ALA A 165 -34.71 -28.91 36.20
N ASP A 166 -33.61 -29.04 35.45
CA ASP A 166 -33.06 -30.29 34.91
C ASP A 166 -33.96 -31.19 34.03
N GLU A 167 -33.67 -31.19 32.72
CA GLU A 167 -33.64 -32.46 31.99
C GLU A 167 -32.51 -32.48 30.95
N GLN A 168 -31.54 -33.34 31.25
CA GLN A 168 -30.40 -33.77 30.47
C GLN A 168 -30.88 -34.78 29.43
N ILE A 169 -30.73 -34.51 28.14
CA ILE A 169 -30.75 -35.55 27.09
C ILE A 169 -29.97 -35.09 25.85
N GLY A 170 -29.11 -36.00 25.35
CA GLY A 170 -28.85 -36.09 23.92
C GLY A 170 -27.51 -35.56 23.42
N MET A 171 -26.44 -36.26 23.73
CA MET A 171 -25.17 -36.21 23.04
C MET A 171 -25.35 -36.73 21.61
N ALA A 172 -25.30 -35.83 20.62
CA ALA A 172 -25.17 -36.18 19.21
C ALA A 172 -24.16 -35.23 18.56
N VAL A 173 -22.97 -35.76 18.39
CA VAL A 173 -21.88 -35.21 17.59
C VAL A 173 -22.25 -35.40 16.11
N GLU A 174 -22.59 -34.34 15.39
CA GLU A 174 -22.41 -34.31 13.94
C GLU A 174 -21.85 -32.96 13.49
N ASP A 175 -20.68 -33.09 12.90
CA ASP A 175 -19.78 -32.10 12.35
C ASP A 175 -20.39 -31.49 11.08
N ALA A 176 -20.77 -30.22 11.13
CA ALA A 176 -21.26 -29.47 9.98
C ALA A 176 -20.21 -28.44 9.56
N ALA A 177 -19.14 -28.92 8.92
CA ALA A 177 -18.27 -28.11 8.09
C ALA A 177 -19.00 -27.80 6.77
N ASP A 178 -19.54 -26.59 6.70
CA ASP A 178 -20.00 -25.94 5.48
C ASP A 178 -18.77 -25.45 4.70
N VAL A 179 -18.32 -26.26 3.74
CA VAL A 179 -17.31 -25.85 2.74
C VAL A 179 -17.73 -26.42 1.38
N PRO A 180 -18.19 -25.60 0.42
CA PRO A 180 -18.48 -26.07 -0.94
C PRO A 180 -17.19 -26.17 -1.75
N SER A 181 -16.88 -27.37 -2.25
CA SER A 181 -15.90 -27.59 -3.30
C SER A 181 -16.47 -28.54 -4.34
N SER A 182 -16.96 -27.97 -5.45
CA SER A 182 -17.13 -28.68 -6.72
C SER A 182 -17.08 -27.69 -7.89
N GLU A 183 -15.95 -27.75 -8.58
CA GLU A 183 -15.77 -27.73 -10.04
C GLU A 183 -16.41 -26.61 -10.89
N ILE A 184 -15.62 -26.02 -11.81
CA ILE A 184 -15.84 -26.17 -13.26
C ILE A 184 -14.56 -25.75 -14.00
N SER A 185 -14.03 -26.74 -14.70
CA SER A 185 -13.09 -26.67 -15.80
C SER A 185 -13.75 -26.05 -17.03
N THR A 186 -13.10 -25.07 -17.66
CA THR A 186 -13.34 -24.77 -19.08
C THR A 186 -12.02 -24.51 -19.81
N PRO A 187 -11.78 -25.17 -20.96
CA PRO A 187 -10.54 -25.06 -21.73
C PRO A 187 -10.55 -23.84 -22.67
N VAL A 188 -9.36 -23.26 -22.85
CA VAL A 188 -9.05 -22.28 -23.91
C VAL A 188 -8.65 -23.02 -25.19
N SER A 189 -9.37 -22.77 -26.29
CA SER A 189 -8.97 -23.14 -27.65
C SER A 189 -8.35 -21.91 -28.36
N PRO A 190 -7.20 -22.04 -29.04
CA PRO A 190 -6.71 -21.04 -29.99
C PRO A 190 -7.08 -21.41 -31.43
N SER A 191 -7.62 -20.45 -32.19
CA SER A 191 -7.80 -20.59 -33.65
C SER A 191 -6.74 -19.79 -34.42
N GLU A 192 -6.16 -20.50 -35.38
CA GLU A 192 -5.25 -20.19 -36.49
C GLU A 192 -5.37 -18.76 -37.07
N VAL A 193 -4.30 -17.99 -37.29
CA VAL A 193 -3.23 -18.07 -38.33
C VAL A 193 -3.75 -18.22 -39.77
N THR A 194 -3.81 -17.10 -40.49
CA THR A 194 -3.73 -17.08 -41.97
C THR A 194 -2.56 -16.22 -42.41
N ALA A 195 -1.72 -16.84 -43.23
CA ALA A 195 -0.50 -16.33 -43.82
C ALA A 195 -0.73 -15.42 -45.03
N GLY A 196 0.29 -14.62 -45.35
CA GLY A 196 0.46 -13.96 -46.64
C GLY A 196 1.90 -13.44 -46.78
N ASP A 197 2.73 -14.22 -47.50
CA ASP A 197 3.80 -13.89 -48.46
C ASP A 197 4.55 -12.54 -48.35
N ASN A 198 5.83 -12.35 -48.67
CA ASN A 198 7.00 -13.14 -49.09
C ASN A 198 8.13 -12.09 -49.16
N THR A 199 9.40 -12.42 -48.85
CA THR A 199 10.59 -12.11 -49.69
C THR A 199 11.94 -12.30 -48.97
N ALA A 200 12.71 -13.25 -49.53
CA ALA A 200 14.12 -13.15 -49.92
C ALA A 200 15.30 -13.28 -48.93
N ALA A 201 16.29 -14.04 -49.43
CA ALA A 201 17.71 -14.18 -49.08
C ALA A 201 18.06 -15.17 -47.95
N LEU A 202 18.36 -16.45 -48.22
CA LEU A 202 19.53 -17.02 -48.93
C LEU A 202 20.88 -16.64 -48.27
N ARG A 203 21.47 -17.51 -47.42
CA ARG A 203 22.63 -18.37 -47.77
C ARG A 203 23.11 -19.25 -46.60
N GLN A 204 23.63 -20.39 -46.99
CA GLN A 204 24.12 -21.53 -46.19
C GLN A 204 25.52 -21.30 -45.60
N ALA A 205 25.77 -21.89 -44.42
CA ALA A 205 27.00 -22.57 -43.98
C ALA A 205 26.73 -23.11 -42.55
N SER A 206 26.45 -24.40 -42.33
CA SER A 206 27.37 -25.56 -42.26
C SER A 206 28.43 -25.44 -41.16
N GLY A 207 28.30 -26.28 -40.12
CA GLY A 207 29.30 -26.57 -39.09
C GLY A 207 28.64 -26.80 -37.71
N SER A 208 28.10 -27.99 -37.39
CA SER A 208 28.76 -29.22 -36.90
C SER A 208 29.50 -29.09 -35.56
N GLY A 209 29.05 -29.87 -34.56
CA GLY A 209 29.80 -30.20 -33.33
C GLY A 209 29.13 -29.70 -32.05
N GLU A 210 28.23 -30.47 -31.42
CA GLU A 210 28.53 -31.43 -30.33
C GLU A 210 28.68 -30.75 -28.94
N THR A 211 27.66 -30.84 -28.09
CA THR A 211 27.63 -31.63 -26.82
C THR A 211 28.77 -31.27 -25.84
N THR A 212 28.52 -30.88 -24.59
CA THR A 212 28.38 -31.86 -23.48
C THR A 212 28.05 -31.15 -22.15
N ALA A 213 27.07 -31.74 -21.46
CA ALA A 213 26.81 -31.88 -20.02
C ALA A 213 27.21 -30.81 -18.98
N GLN A 214 26.17 -30.46 -18.23
CA GLN A 214 26.12 -30.12 -16.80
C GLN A 214 27.09 -30.95 -15.93
N LEU A 215 27.73 -30.30 -14.97
CA LEU A 215 28.05 -30.88 -13.66
C LEU A 215 27.94 -29.78 -12.58
N ASN A 216 26.83 -29.82 -11.84
CA ASN A 216 26.74 -29.29 -10.48
C ASN A 216 27.27 -30.37 -9.53
N ALA A 217 28.24 -30.03 -8.69
CA ALA A 217 28.49 -30.76 -7.45
C ALA A 217 29.06 -29.81 -6.40
N SER A 218 28.27 -29.68 -5.34
CA SER A 218 28.55 -28.98 -4.09
C SER A 218 29.43 -29.85 -3.16
N GLN A 219 29.92 -29.20 -2.09
CA GLN A 219 30.44 -29.80 -0.84
C GLN A 219 31.86 -30.39 -0.93
N ASP A 220 32.83 -29.79 -0.22
CA ASP A 220 33.13 -30.06 1.20
C ASP A 220 34.55 -29.54 1.50
N ALA A 221 34.68 -28.59 2.43
CA ALA A 221 35.95 -28.26 3.07
C ALA A 221 35.69 -27.60 4.42
N SER A 222 35.13 -28.40 5.33
CA SER A 222 35.28 -28.22 6.76
C SER A 222 36.46 -29.10 7.19
N LEU A 223 37.53 -28.51 7.75
CA LEU A 223 38.33 -29.07 8.85
C LEU A 223 39.56 -28.20 9.12
N ASP A 224 39.50 -27.54 10.27
CA ASP A 224 40.54 -27.44 11.29
C ASP A 224 42.01 -27.46 10.86
N LEU A 225 42.72 -26.38 11.19
CA LEU A 225 44.00 -26.56 11.88
C LEU A 225 44.25 -25.41 12.87
N TYR A 226 44.24 -25.79 14.15
CA TYR A 226 44.84 -25.10 15.29
C TYR A 226 46.37 -25.14 15.14
N ALA A 227 47.04 -23.98 15.17
CA ALA A 227 48.35 -23.71 15.80
C ALA A 227 48.76 -22.25 15.53
#